data_AF-A0A973DU55-F1
#
_entry.id   AF-A0A973DU55-F1
#
_cell.length_a   1.000
_cell.length_b   1.000
_cell.length_c   1.000
_cell.angle_alpha   90.00
_cell.angle_beta   90.00
_cell.angle_gamma   90.00
#
_symmetry.space_group_name_H-M   'P 1'
#
loop_
_entity.id
_entity.type
_entity.pdbx_description
1 polymer ?
#
loop_
_entity_poly.entity_id
_entity_poly.type
_entity_poly.pdbx_seq_one_letter_code
_entity_poly.pdbx_strand_id
1 'polypeptide(L)' 'MPHLLIVYHSVTGGSRQMAEAAHDAARGEVDTRLCRAQEAGPQDLLATDGYLFCGPENLAALSG' A
#
# COMPACT_ATOMS: atom_id res chain seq x y z
N MET A 1 2.52 7.82 -17.26
CA MET A 1 2.19 6.41 -16.98
C MET A 1 1.26 6.39 -15.79
N PRO A 2 0.38 5.40 -15.64
CA PRO A 2 -0.43 5.29 -14.42
C PRO A 2 0.47 5.18 -13.18
N HIS A 3 0.03 5.79 -12.08
CA HIS A 3 0.71 5.74 -10.79
C HIS A 3 -0.12 4.92 -9.79
N LEU A 4 0.50 3.95 -9.13
CA LEU A 4 -0.10 3.10 -8.09
C LEU A 4 0.50 3.44 -6.72
N LEU A 5 -0.36 3.73 -5.75
CA LEU A 5 0.04 3.83 -4.34
C LEU A 5 -0.33 2.55 -3.58
N ILE A 6 0.66 1.94 -2.94
CA ILE A 6 0.48 0.82 -2.02
C ILE A 6 0.74 1.32 -0.61
N VAL A 7 -0.30 1.28 0.23
CA VAL A 7 -0.25 1.72 1.63
C VAL A 7 -0.39 0.49 2.52
N TYR A 8 0.52 0.31 3.49
CA TYR A 8 0.43 -0.83 4.39
C TYR A 8 0.54 -0.50 5.88
N HIS A 9 -0.16 -1.29 6.69
CA HIS A 9 0.02 -1.40 8.13
C HIS A 9 0.41 -2.83 8.48
N SER A 10 1.33 -3.03 9.43
CA SER A 10 1.73 -4.37 9.84
C SER A 10 2.21 -4.42 11.28
N VAL A 11 1.74 -5.44 12.01
CA VAL A 11 2.14 -5.71 13.40
C VAL A 11 3.20 -6.82 13.45
N THR A 12 2.95 -7.95 12.79
CA THR A 12 3.83 -9.13 12.78
C THR A 12 4.64 -9.30 11.49
N GLY A 13 4.46 -8.41 10.50
CA GLY A 13 5.18 -8.44 9.23
C GLY A 13 4.43 -9.09 8.07
N GLY A 14 3.36 -9.86 8.30
CA GLY A 14 2.60 -10.54 7.23
C GLY A 14 2.07 -9.58 6.16
N SER A 15 1.40 -8.50 6.56
CA SER A 15 0.93 -7.47 5.63
C SER A 15 2.07 -6.71 4.94
N ARG A 16 3.23 -6.54 5.59
CA ARG A 16 4.40 -5.94 4.95
C ARG A 16 4.88 -6.83 3.80
N GLN A 17 5.02 -8.13 4.03
CA GLN A 17 5.41 -9.09 3.01
C GLN A 17 4.43 -9.11 1.83
N MET A 18 3.12 -9.07 2.10
CA MET A 18 2.10 -8.99 1.05
C MET A 18 2.22 -7.70 0.23
N ALA A 19 2.44 -6.55 0.89
CA ALA A 19 2.58 -5.26 0.22
C ALA A 19 3.88 -5.17 -0.61
N GLU A 20 5.00 -5.71 -0.10
CA GLU A 20 6.27 -5.82 -0.82
C GLU A 20 6.11 -6.68 -2.09
N ALA A 21 5.45 -7.84 -1.98
CA ALA A 21 5.18 -8.71 -3.13
C ALA A 21 4.31 -8.03 -4.20
N ALA A 22 3.27 -7.28 -3.79
CA ALA A 22 2.44 -6.50 -4.70
C ALA A 22 3.23 -5.37 -5.38
N HIS A 23 4.11 -4.68 -4.64
CA HIS A 23 4.98 -3.64 -5.17
C HIS A 23 5.95 -4.19 -6.22
N ASP A 24 6.60 -5.33 -5.92
CA ASP A 24 7.56 -5.97 -6.82
C ASP A 24 6.93 -6.41 -8.14
N ALA A 25 5.67 -6.86 -8.11
CA ALA A 25 4.92 -7.16 -9.33
C ALA A 25 4.55 -5.88 -10.09
N ALA A 26 3.92 -4.91 -9.43
CA ALA A 26 3.35 -3.73 -10.07
C ALA A 26 4.39 -2.81 -10.72
N ARG A 27 5.59 -2.68 -10.13
CA ARG A 27 6.67 -1.85 -10.68
C ARG A 27 7.19 -2.30 -12.05
N GLY A 28 6.84 -3.52 -12.49
CA GLY A 28 7.10 -3.99 -13.84
C GLY A 28 6.14 -3.43 -14.90
N GLU A 29 5.02 -2.86 -14.48
CA GLU A 29 3.93 -2.41 -15.36
C GLU A 29 3.64 -0.90 -15.22
N VAL A 30 3.70 -0.37 -14.00
CA VAL A 30 3.30 1.02 -13.67
C VAL A 30 4.24 1.64 -12.63
N ASP A 31 4.27 2.99 -12.58
CA ASP A 31 5.02 3.67 -11.53
C ASP A 31 4.34 3.38 -10.18
N THR A 32 5.08 2.82 -9.23
CA THR A 32 4.51 2.26 -8.00
C THR A 32 5.25 2.79 -6.79
N ARG A 33 4.51 3.36 -5.84
CA ARG A 33 5.02 3.80 -4.54
C ARG A 33 4.52 2.88 -3.43
N LEU A 34 5.42 2.39 -2.58
CA LEU A 34 5.10 1.63 -1.38
C LEU A 34 5.43 2.49 -0.14
N CYS A 35 4.49 2.68 0.78
CA CYS A 35 4.72 3.41 2.03
C CYS A 35 3.90 2.85 3.20
N ARG A 36 4.34 3.12 4.44
CA ARG A 36 3.55 2.78 5.63
C ARG A 36 2.35 3.71 5.74
N ALA A 37 1.25 3.22 6.33
CA ALA A 37 0.04 4.01 6.58
C ALA A 37 0.33 5.34 7.31
N GLN A 38 1.32 5.35 8.21
CA GLN A 38 1.74 6.52 8.98
C GLN A 38 2.44 7.60 8.14
N GLU A 39 2.94 7.22 6.97
CA GLU A 39 3.71 8.07 6.05
C GLU A 39 2.85 8.54 4.86
N ALA A 40 1.67 7.94 4.67
CA ALA A 40 0.75 8.29 3.61
C ALA A 40 -0.02 9.57 3.96
N GLY A 41 0.03 10.56 3.08
CA GLY A 41 -0.71 11.82 3.18
C GLY A 41 -1.81 11.95 2.11
N PRO A 42 -2.71 12.93 2.25
CA PRO A 42 -3.74 13.21 1.24
C PRO A 42 -3.17 13.50 -0.15
N GLN A 43 -1.97 14.08 -0.23
CA GLN A 43 -1.30 14.34 -1.50
C GLN A 43 -0.87 13.06 -2.19
N ASP A 44 -0.43 12.03 -1.45
CA ASP A 44 -0.12 10.72 -2.04
C ASP A 44 -1.38 10.13 -2.67
N LEU A 45 -2.54 10.30 -2.02
CA LEU A 45 -3.78 9.84 -2.58
C LEU A 45 -4.10 10.61 -3.87
N LEU A 46 -4.19 11.93 -3.80
CA LEU A 46 -4.59 12.77 -4.94
C LEU A 46 -3.65 12.69 -6.15
N ALA A 47 -2.39 12.26 -5.95
CA ALA A 47 -1.38 12.18 -7.01
C ALA A 47 -1.34 10.85 -7.77
N THR A 48 -2.08 9.82 -7.34
CA THR A 48 -2.04 8.50 -7.99
C THR A 48 -3.38 8.10 -8.62
N ASP A 49 -3.31 7.25 -9.63
CA ASP A 49 -4.46 6.76 -10.40
C ASP A 49 -5.14 5.54 -9.76
N GLY A 50 -4.45 4.87 -8.83
CA GLY A 50 -4.98 3.71 -8.11
C GLY A 50 -4.34 3.50 -6.74
N TYR A 51 -5.05 2.78 -5.87
CA TYR A 51 -4.62 2.49 -4.50
C TYR A 51 -4.78 1.01 -4.16
N LEU A 52 -3.82 0.48 -3.40
CA LEU A 52 -3.92 -0.80 -2.71
C LEU A 52 -3.66 -0.59 -1.22
N PHE A 53 -4.64 -0.97 -0.38
CA PHE A 53 -4.50 -0.93 1.08
C PHE A 53 -4.24 -2.34 1.61
N CYS A 54 -3.17 -2.52 2.37
CA CYS A 54 -2.77 -3.81 2.93
C CYS A 54 -2.56 -3.71 4.44
N GLY A 55 -3.40 -4.38 5.22
CA GLY A 55 -3.33 -4.39 6.67
C GLY A 55 -3.97 -5.65 7.25
N PRO A 56 -3.65 -6.02 8.50
CA PRO A 56 -4.34 -7.10 9.16
C PRO A 56 -5.78 -6.72 9.47
N GLU A 57 -6.67 -7.72 9.46
CA GLU A 57 -8.01 -7.59 10.01
C GLU A 57 -7.91 -7.43 11.54
N ASN A 58 -8.53 -6.39 12.07
CA ASN A 58 -8.66 -6.15 13.50
C ASN A 58 -10.11 -5.78 13.80
N LEU A 59 -10.82 -6.64 14.55
CA LEU A 59 -12.23 -6.47 14.88
C LEU A 59 -13.14 -6.29 13.65
N ALA A 60 -12.98 -7.16 12.63
CA ALA A 60 -13.70 -7.11 11.36
C ALA A 60 -13.48 -5.82 10.53
N ALA A 61 -12.44 -5.06 10.83
CA ALA A 61 -12.04 -3.87 10.09
C ALA A 61 -10.57 -3.96 9.66
N LEU A 62 -10.19 -3.16 8.66
CA LEU A 62 -8.79 -2.97 8.31
C LEU A 62 -8.11 -2.11 9.38
N SER A 63 -6.95 -2.53 9.85
CA SER A 63 -6.10 -1.72 10.74
C SER A 63 -5.09 -0.88 9.97
N GLY A 64 -4.70 0.26 10.54
CA GLY A 64 -3.72 1.18 9.94
C GLY A 64 -4.21 2.60 9.94
#